data_AF-A0A7G1Q8F4-F1
#
_entry.id   AF-A0A7G1Q8F4-F1
#
_cell.length_a   1.000
_cell.length_b   1.000
_cell.length_c   1.000
_cell.angle_alpha   90.00
_cell.angle_beta   90.00
_cell.angle_gamma   90.00
#
_symmetry.space_group_name_H-M   'P 1'
#
loop_
_entity.id
_entity.type
_entity.pdbx_description
1 polymer ?
#
loop_
_entity_poly.entity_id
_entity_poly.type
_entity_poly.pdbx_seq_one_letter_code
_entity_poly.pdbx_strand_id
1 'polypeptide(L)'
;MKKLILWNIVVVLLTLGLTTQVAAHNQIGSLGDPVGATDYYLVQCSTDEGGTTGRLYLQIFDGTTTQGGGKLTVTGQFQQVAISASAPVRGAPMPGGPASLLQPGTDGTYTMFVTKLKEGVKQYNVTYHCQSSEGVHTGTSIITVQDQ
;
A
#
# COMPACT_ATOMS: atom_id res chain seq x y z
N MET A 1 66.60 -19.06 -6.90
CA MET A 1 65.59 -19.84 -6.13
C MET A 1 65.55 -19.35 -4.69
N LYS A 2 64.70 -18.36 -4.38
CA LYS A 2 64.39 -17.94 -3.00
C LYS A 2 62.93 -17.45 -2.91
N LYS A 3 62.11 -18.34 -2.35
CA LYS A 3 60.94 -18.15 -1.47
C LYS A 3 59.81 -17.21 -1.93
N LEU A 4 58.71 -17.86 -2.32
CA LEU A 4 57.33 -17.42 -2.08
C LEU A 4 57.17 -16.87 -0.65
N ILE A 5 56.17 -15.99 -0.50
CA ILE A 5 55.24 -15.82 0.64
C ILE A 5 55.04 -14.32 0.87
N LEU A 6 53.90 -13.80 0.43
CA LEU A 6 53.03 -12.84 1.13
C LEU A 6 51.96 -12.33 0.16
N TRP A 7 51.12 -13.26 -0.31
CA TRP A 7 49.83 -12.93 -0.89
C TRP A 7 48.78 -13.19 0.20
N ASN A 8 48.78 -12.34 1.23
CA ASN A 8 47.75 -12.32 2.26
C ASN A 8 46.85 -11.12 1.95
N ILE A 9 45.71 -11.38 1.30
CA ILE A 9 44.40 -11.48 1.97
C ILE A 9 44.09 -10.17 2.68
N VAL A 10 43.41 -9.26 1.97
CA VAL A 10 42.27 -8.53 2.52
C VAL A 10 41.25 -8.36 1.39
N VAL A 11 40.51 -9.43 1.08
CA VAL A 11 39.23 -9.30 0.40
C VAL A 11 38.28 -8.70 1.44
N VAL A 12 38.20 -7.37 1.50
CA VAL A 12 37.24 -6.67 2.34
C VAL A 12 35.84 -7.02 1.81
N LEU A 13 35.06 -7.67 2.68
CA LEU A 13 33.64 -7.99 2.51
C LEU A 13 32.88 -6.81 1.88
N LEU A 14 32.48 -6.98 0.63
CA LEU A 14 31.56 -6.12 -0.12
C LEU A 14 30.11 -6.59 0.09
N THR A 15 29.71 -6.91 1.33
CA THR A 15 28.35 -7.42 1.65
C THR A 15 27.45 -6.39 2.35
N LEU A 16 27.78 -5.11 2.28
CA LEU A 16 26.91 -4.07 2.80
C LEU A 16 25.74 -3.81 1.83
N GLY A 17 24.62 -4.48 2.13
CA GLY A 17 23.29 -3.94 1.92
C GLY A 17 22.75 -4.03 0.50
N LEU A 18 22.34 -5.24 0.10
CA LEU A 18 21.18 -5.34 -0.79
C LEU A 18 19.97 -4.82 -0.01
N THR A 19 19.78 -3.49 0.02
CA THR A 19 18.51 -2.90 0.44
C THR A 19 17.50 -3.35 -0.61
N THR A 20 16.69 -4.35 -0.29
CA THR A 20 15.51 -4.65 -1.10
C THR A 20 14.66 -3.40 -1.06
N GLN A 21 14.58 -2.69 -2.21
CA GLN A 21 13.64 -1.59 -2.34
C GLN A 21 12.26 -2.21 -2.29
N VAL A 22 11.62 -2.17 -1.12
CA VAL A 22 10.22 -2.51 -1.00
C VAL A 22 9.46 -1.35 -1.64
N ALA A 23 9.06 -1.52 -2.89
CA ALA A 23 8.23 -0.54 -3.57
C ALA A 23 6.86 -0.51 -2.88
N ALA A 24 6.54 0.61 -2.26
CA ALA A 24 5.19 0.88 -1.80
C ALA A 24 4.30 1.13 -3.00
N HIS A 25 3.33 0.23 -3.21
CA HIS A 25 2.31 0.48 -4.20
C HIS A 25 1.40 1.59 -3.69
N ASN A 26 1.30 2.65 -4.47
CA ASN A 26 0.51 3.82 -4.15
C ASN A 26 -0.56 4.01 -5.22
N GLN A 27 -1.81 4.23 -4.79
CA GLN A 27 -2.91 4.62 -5.65
C GLN A 27 -3.26 6.07 -5.31
N ILE A 28 -2.86 6.98 -6.19
CA ILE A 28 -3.16 8.40 -6.08
C ILE A 28 -4.42 8.66 -6.90
N GLY A 29 -5.36 9.40 -6.32
CA GLY A 29 -6.61 9.73 -6.98
C GLY A 29 -7.27 10.97 -6.40
N SER A 30 -8.42 11.31 -6.95
CA SER A 30 -9.25 12.41 -6.48
C SER A 30 -10.72 12.05 -6.58
N LEU A 31 -11.51 12.45 -5.60
CA LEU A 31 -12.96 12.32 -5.61
C LEU A 31 -13.58 13.67 -5.93
N GLY A 32 -14.53 13.68 -6.87
CA GLY A 32 -15.25 14.87 -7.31
C GLY A 32 -16.11 15.56 -6.24
N ASP A 33 -16.88 16.56 -6.64
CA ASP A 33 -17.71 17.34 -5.69
C ASP A 33 -18.85 16.55 -5.00
N PRO A 34 -19.60 15.64 -5.66
CA PRO A 34 -20.79 15.01 -5.08
C PRO A 34 -20.55 14.26 -3.76
N VAL A 35 -21.52 14.27 -2.85
CA VAL A 35 -21.50 13.42 -1.64
C VAL A 35 -21.40 11.95 -2.04
N GLY A 36 -20.55 11.18 -1.35
CA GLY A 36 -20.45 9.75 -1.61
C GLY A 36 -19.71 9.38 -2.89
N ALA A 37 -19.05 10.34 -3.56
CA ALA A 37 -18.12 10.01 -4.64
C ALA A 37 -17.15 8.91 -4.17
N THR A 38 -17.00 7.89 -5.01
CA THR A 38 -16.38 6.62 -4.65
C THR A 38 -15.56 6.10 -5.82
N ASP A 39 -14.26 5.94 -5.59
CA ASP A 39 -13.42 5.17 -6.51
C ASP A 39 -13.43 3.70 -6.09
N TYR A 40 -13.37 2.82 -7.08
CA TYR A 40 -13.40 1.38 -6.89
C TYR A 40 -12.26 0.71 -7.65
N TYR A 41 -11.52 -0.11 -6.91
CA TYR A 41 -10.36 -0.85 -7.38
C TYR A 41 -10.45 -2.32 -7.04
N LEU A 42 -9.78 -3.13 -7.85
CA LEU A 42 -9.45 -4.53 -7.56
C LEU A 42 -7.95 -4.63 -7.29
N VAL A 43 -7.59 -5.02 -6.08
CA VAL A 43 -6.21 -5.34 -5.71
C VAL A 43 -6.00 -6.83 -5.89
N GLN A 44 -5.07 -7.22 -6.76
CA GLN A 44 -4.74 -8.62 -7.01
C GLN A 44 -3.49 -8.99 -6.22
N CYS A 45 -3.65 -9.98 -5.35
CA CYS A 45 -2.59 -10.58 -4.58
C CYS A 45 -2.22 -11.95 -5.15
N SER A 46 -0.93 -12.20 -5.28
CA SER A 46 -0.36 -13.44 -5.83
C SER A 46 0.88 -13.86 -5.05
N THR A 47 1.37 -15.06 -5.35
CA THR A 47 2.53 -15.65 -4.66
C THR A 47 3.88 -15.08 -5.06
N ASP A 48 3.91 -14.22 -6.08
CA ASP A 48 5.16 -13.67 -6.61
C ASP A 48 5.89 -12.85 -5.52
N GLU A 49 7.21 -12.72 -5.61
CA GLU A 49 8.03 -11.81 -4.78
C GLU A 49 8.05 -12.04 -3.25
N GLY A 50 7.27 -12.97 -2.69
CA GLY A 50 7.25 -13.21 -1.24
C GLY A 50 6.51 -14.45 -0.74
N GLY A 51 6.02 -15.31 -1.64
CA GLY A 51 5.23 -16.48 -1.27
C GLY A 51 3.75 -16.15 -1.06
N THR A 52 3.01 -17.03 -0.39
CA THR A 52 1.57 -16.89 -0.20
C THR A 52 1.19 -15.62 0.54
N THR A 53 0.22 -14.89 0.00
CA THR A 53 -0.35 -13.71 0.65
C THR A 53 -1.08 -14.12 1.93
N GLY A 54 -0.70 -13.51 3.05
CA GLY A 54 -1.39 -13.61 4.34
C GLY A 54 -2.35 -12.46 4.60
N ARG A 55 -2.05 -11.26 4.07
CA ARG A 55 -2.79 -10.03 4.38
C ARG A 55 -2.73 -8.97 3.28
N LEU A 56 -3.77 -8.15 3.21
CA LEU A 56 -3.81 -6.89 2.48
C LEU A 56 -3.65 -5.74 3.48
N TYR A 57 -2.60 -4.94 3.31
CA TYR A 57 -2.38 -3.69 4.03
C TYR A 57 -2.95 -2.53 3.23
N LEU A 58 -3.71 -1.65 3.89
CA LEU A 58 -4.26 -0.42 3.31
C LEU A 58 -4.02 0.74 4.25
N GLN A 59 -3.43 1.82 3.74
CA GLN A 59 -3.21 3.06 4.46
C GLN A 59 -3.67 4.22 3.60
N ILE A 60 -4.45 5.14 4.17
CA ILE A 60 -4.99 6.28 3.42
C ILE A 60 -4.48 7.61 3.96
N PHE A 61 -4.02 8.44 3.02
CA PHE A 61 -3.64 9.81 3.24
C PHE A 61 -4.61 10.76 2.52
N ASP A 62 -5.07 11.80 3.22
CA ASP A 62 -5.86 12.89 2.65
C ASP A 62 -4.92 14.03 2.25
N GLY A 63 -4.63 14.14 0.96
CA GLY A 63 -3.75 15.16 0.37
C GLY A 63 -4.45 16.49 0.04
N THR A 64 -5.72 16.64 0.41
CA THR A 64 -6.52 17.81 0.03
C THR A 64 -6.04 19.08 0.73
N THR A 65 -5.77 20.13 -0.04
CA THR A 65 -5.38 21.46 0.49
C THR A 65 -6.58 22.38 0.74
N THR A 66 -7.73 22.10 0.11
CA THR A 66 -8.96 22.89 0.22
C THR A 66 -9.91 22.36 1.30
N GLN A 67 -10.83 23.22 1.77
CA GLN A 67 -11.92 22.76 2.63
C GLN A 67 -12.99 22.03 1.81
N GLY A 68 -13.61 21.00 2.41
CA GLY A 68 -14.65 20.20 1.76
C GLY A 68 -14.44 18.69 1.92
N GLY A 69 -15.35 17.92 1.35
CA GLY A 69 -15.36 16.46 1.18
C GLY A 69 -15.57 15.63 2.45
N GLY A 70 -15.41 16.24 3.63
CA GLY A 70 -15.57 15.53 4.90
C GLY A 70 -14.44 14.54 5.16
N LYS A 71 -14.78 13.40 5.79
CA LYS A 71 -13.84 12.33 6.14
C LYS A 71 -13.64 11.41 4.93
N LEU A 72 -12.38 11.13 4.64
CA LEU A 72 -11.95 10.25 3.56
C LEU A 72 -11.65 8.85 4.13
N THR A 73 -12.14 7.79 3.47
CA THR A 73 -12.03 6.40 3.95
C THR A 73 -11.60 5.48 2.84
N VAL A 74 -10.60 4.63 3.10
CA VAL A 74 -10.33 3.43 2.32
C VAL A 74 -11.00 2.24 2.99
N THR A 75 -11.67 1.40 2.21
CA THR A 75 -12.23 0.12 2.66
C THR A 75 -11.67 -1.00 1.81
N GLY A 76 -11.08 -2.00 2.45
CA GLY A 76 -10.68 -3.25 1.81
C GLY A 76 -11.68 -4.35 2.16
N GLN A 77 -12.04 -5.17 1.18
CA GLN A 77 -12.92 -6.31 1.39
C GLN A 77 -12.44 -7.53 0.60
N PHE A 78 -12.63 -8.69 1.21
CA PHE A 78 -12.42 -9.99 0.60
C PHE A 78 -13.49 -10.93 1.12
N GLN A 79 -14.24 -11.56 0.20
CA GLN A 79 -15.41 -12.36 0.53
C GLN A 79 -16.39 -11.56 1.42
N GLN A 80 -16.65 -12.04 2.64
CA GLN A 80 -17.61 -11.46 3.59
C GLN A 80 -16.94 -10.58 4.66
N VAL A 81 -15.63 -10.38 4.61
CA VAL A 81 -14.87 -9.59 5.60
C VAL A 81 -14.43 -8.27 4.98
N ALA A 82 -14.70 -7.18 5.69
CA ALA A 82 -14.28 -5.84 5.31
C ALA A 82 -13.57 -5.14 6.48
N ILE A 83 -12.58 -4.32 6.15
CA ILE A 83 -11.85 -3.45 7.07
C ILE A 83 -11.71 -2.07 6.44
N SER A 84 -11.61 -1.04 7.28
CA SER A 84 -11.48 0.33 6.80
C SER A 84 -10.47 1.12 7.60
N ALA A 85 -9.78 2.03 6.93
CA ALA A 85 -9.01 3.10 7.54
C ALA A 85 -9.53 4.44 7.03
N SER A 86 -9.53 5.45 7.89
CA SER A 86 -10.03 6.76 7.49
C SER A 86 -9.12 7.87 7.96
N ALA A 87 -8.74 8.76 7.05
CA ALA A 87 -7.90 9.92 7.34
C ALA A 87 -8.69 10.96 8.19
N PRO A 88 -8.30 11.21 9.45
CA PRO A 88 -9.00 12.16 10.32
C PRO A 88 -8.65 13.62 10.01
N VAL A 89 -7.49 13.85 9.39
CA VAL A 89 -6.88 15.18 9.22
C VAL A 89 -6.39 15.33 7.78
N ARG A 90 -6.78 16.44 7.14
CA ARG A 90 -6.25 16.87 5.84
C ARG A 90 -4.77 17.24 5.97
N GLY A 91 -3.96 16.83 4.99
CA GLY A 91 -2.56 17.24 4.90
C GLY A 91 -1.68 16.73 6.04
N ALA A 92 -2.08 15.65 6.73
CA ALA A 92 -1.21 14.99 7.71
C ALA A 92 0.15 14.60 7.08
N PRO A 93 1.29 14.78 7.77
CA PRO A 93 2.58 14.46 7.17
C PRO A 93 2.68 12.98 6.75
N MET A 94 3.19 12.71 5.55
CA MET A 94 3.56 11.36 5.13
C MET A 94 4.91 10.94 5.77
N PRO A 95 5.15 9.63 5.99
CA PRO A 95 4.17 8.54 5.96
C PRO A 95 3.37 8.54 7.27
N GLY A 96 2.06 8.79 7.23
CA GLY A 96 1.33 9.05 8.48
C GLY A 96 -0.20 8.95 8.42
N GLY A 97 -0.74 8.39 7.34
CA GLY A 97 -2.17 8.07 7.27
C GLY A 97 -2.55 6.91 8.19
N PRO A 98 -3.80 6.80 8.66
CA PRO A 98 -4.26 5.60 9.35
C PRO A 98 -4.21 4.39 8.42
N ALA A 99 -3.86 3.25 9.00
CA ALA A 99 -3.74 1.98 8.29
C ALA A 99 -4.71 0.93 8.85
N SER A 100 -5.03 -0.04 8.00
CA SER A 100 -5.86 -1.21 8.32
C SER A 100 -5.30 -2.43 7.60
N LEU A 101 -5.53 -3.61 8.19
CA LEU A 101 -5.03 -4.89 7.71
C LEU A 101 -6.20 -5.85 7.55
N LEU A 102 -6.37 -6.41 6.36
CA LEU A 102 -7.29 -7.52 6.09
C LEU A 102 -6.48 -8.81 6.02
N GLN A 103 -6.81 -9.82 6.82
CA GLN A 103 -5.97 -11.03 6.96
C GLN A 103 -6.72 -12.31 6.57
N PRO A 104 -7.10 -12.50 5.30
CA PRO A 104 -7.81 -13.72 4.90
C PRO A 104 -6.89 -14.94 4.75
N GLY A 105 -5.55 -14.75 4.76
CA GLY A 105 -4.59 -15.87 4.70
C GLY A 105 -4.45 -16.52 3.33
N THR A 106 -4.84 -15.83 2.25
CA THR A 106 -4.79 -16.38 0.89
C THR A 106 -4.53 -15.30 -0.17
N ASP A 107 -4.00 -15.74 -1.31
CA ASP A 107 -3.98 -14.98 -2.56
C ASP A 107 -5.40 -14.80 -3.11
N GLY A 108 -5.55 -13.87 -4.06
CA GLY A 108 -6.83 -13.60 -4.71
C GLY A 108 -7.07 -12.14 -5.05
N THR A 109 -8.29 -11.84 -5.48
CA THR A 109 -8.73 -10.47 -5.80
C THR A 109 -9.51 -9.87 -4.64
N TYR A 110 -9.05 -8.72 -4.19
CA TYR A 110 -9.62 -7.94 -3.10
C TYR A 110 -10.28 -6.71 -3.69
N THR A 111 -11.43 -6.33 -3.15
CA THR A 111 -12.08 -5.06 -3.51
C THR A 111 -11.55 -3.96 -2.62
N MET A 112 -11.20 -2.81 -3.20
CA MET A 112 -10.80 -1.61 -2.47
C MET A 112 -11.67 -0.43 -2.91
N PHE A 113 -12.29 0.24 -1.95
CA PHE A 113 -13.09 1.44 -2.19
C PHE A 113 -12.45 2.64 -1.51
N VAL A 114 -12.43 3.79 -2.18
CA VAL A 114 -12.05 5.07 -1.58
C VAL A 114 -13.26 6.00 -1.63
N THR A 115 -13.74 6.44 -0.47
CA THR A 115 -15.02 7.15 -0.35
C THR A 115 -14.91 8.40 0.51
N LYS A 116 -15.81 9.35 0.29
CA LYS A 116 -15.96 10.56 1.11
C LYS A 116 -17.42 10.79 1.54
N LEU A 117 -17.61 11.48 2.66
CA LEU A 117 -18.91 11.60 3.31
C LEU A 117 -19.65 12.94 3.10
N LYS A 118 -19.02 13.94 2.47
CA LYS A 118 -19.63 15.27 2.24
C LYS A 118 -19.33 15.82 0.86
N GLU A 119 -20.03 16.88 0.49
CA GLU A 119 -19.75 17.68 -0.72
C GLU A 119 -18.36 18.33 -0.63
N GLY A 120 -17.75 18.59 -1.78
CA GLY A 120 -16.40 19.13 -1.91
C GLY A 120 -15.38 18.07 -2.33
N VAL A 121 -14.41 18.50 -3.13
CA VAL A 121 -13.37 17.62 -3.70
C VAL A 121 -12.45 17.03 -2.64
N LYS A 122 -11.90 15.85 -2.92
CA LYS A 122 -10.81 15.25 -2.13
C LYS A 122 -9.69 14.78 -3.03
N GLN A 123 -8.46 14.89 -2.55
CA GLN A 123 -7.29 14.21 -3.12
C GLN A 123 -6.79 13.21 -2.11
N TYR A 124 -6.34 12.05 -2.60
CA TYR A 124 -5.86 11.00 -1.74
C TYR A 124 -4.67 10.28 -2.30
N ASN A 125 -3.96 9.62 -1.39
CA ASN A 125 -2.98 8.59 -1.70
C ASN A 125 -3.27 7.39 -0.81
N VAL A 126 -3.56 6.25 -1.42
CA VAL A 126 -3.66 4.98 -0.72
C VAL A 126 -2.38 4.19 -0.93
N THR A 127 -1.66 3.92 0.14
CA THR A 127 -0.60 2.90 0.13
C THR A 127 -1.24 1.53 0.36
N TYR A 128 -1.00 0.59 -0.55
CA TYR A 128 -1.54 -0.76 -0.49
C TYR A 128 -0.45 -1.80 -0.69
N HIS A 129 -0.55 -2.94 -0.01
CA HIS A 129 0.36 -4.06 -0.21
C HIS A 129 -0.34 -5.39 0.03
N CYS A 130 -0.17 -6.33 -0.89
CA CYS A 130 -0.27 -7.74 -0.53
C CYS A 130 1.02 -8.13 0.21
N GLN A 131 0.84 -8.85 1.31
CA GLN A 131 1.93 -9.26 2.17
C GLN A 131 1.71 -10.69 2.67
N SER A 132 2.79 -11.43 2.95
CA SER A 132 2.77 -12.68 3.71
C SER A 132 2.24 -12.45 5.14
N SER A 133 2.01 -13.52 5.90
CA SER A 133 1.64 -13.43 7.33
C SER A 133 2.66 -12.63 8.15
N GLU A 134 3.92 -12.72 7.79
CA GLU A 134 5.07 -12.05 8.43
C GLU A 134 5.22 -10.60 7.96
N GLY A 135 4.47 -10.17 6.95
CA GLY A 135 4.54 -8.82 6.41
C GLY A 135 5.54 -8.62 5.28
N VAL A 136 6.07 -9.71 4.71
CA VAL A 136 6.93 -9.63 3.51
C VAL A 136 6.04 -9.30 2.32
N HIS A 137 6.46 -8.39 1.45
CA HIS A 137 5.69 -8.03 0.26
C HIS A 137 5.53 -9.24 -0.66
N THR A 138 4.32 -9.44 -1.18
CA THR A 138 4.00 -10.43 -2.22
C THR A 138 3.49 -9.74 -3.47
N GLY A 139 3.36 -10.48 -4.56
CA GLY A 139 2.95 -9.97 -5.86
C GLY A 139 1.65 -9.20 -5.75
N THR A 140 1.71 -7.90 -6.05
CA THR A 140 0.62 -6.95 -5.87
C THR A 140 0.40 -6.22 -7.18
N SER A 141 -0.85 -6.14 -7.62
CA SER A 141 -1.24 -5.24 -8.71
C SER A 141 -2.62 -4.66 -8.47
N ILE A 142 -3.00 -3.63 -9.23
CA ILE A 142 -4.28 -2.95 -9.09
C ILE A 142 -4.96 -2.78 -10.46
N ILE A 143 -6.28 -2.89 -10.45
CA ILE A 143 -7.14 -2.52 -11.58
C ILE A 143 -8.13 -1.47 -11.09
N THR A 144 -8.24 -0.35 -11.81
CA THR A 144 -9.31 0.63 -11.63
C THR A 144 -10.59 0.13 -12.28
N VAL A 145 -11.67 0.04 -11.50
CA VAL A 145 -13.01 -0.32 -11.99
C VAL A 145 -13.87 0.92 -12.16
N GLN A 146 -13.76 1.87 -11.22
CA GLN A 146 -14.51 3.13 -11.25
C GLN A 146 -13.65 4.28 -10.72
N ASP A 147 -13.75 5.42 -11.39
CA ASP A 147 -13.15 6.71 -11.04
C ASP A 147 -14.27 7.77 -11.09
N GLN A 148 -14.44 8.59 -10.05
CA GLN A 148 -15.60 9.50 -9.84
C GLN A 148 -15.25 10.97 -9.60
#